data_AF-K1Q491-F1
#
_entry.id   AF-K1Q491-F1
#
_cell.length_a   1.000
_cell.length_b   1.000
_cell.length_c   1.000
_cell.angle_alpha   90.00
_cell.angle_beta   90.00
_cell.angle_gamma   90.00
#
_symmetry.space_group_name_H-M   'P 1'
#
loop_
_entity.id
_entity.type
_entity.pdbx_description
1 polymer ?
#
loop_
_entity_poly.entity_id
_entity_poly.type
_entity_poly.pdbx_seq_one_letter_code
_entity_poly.pdbx_strand_id
1 'polypeptide(L)'
;MLNGNLPQDTRYQLRTVKNNWVAHFLPSYKNLILNGNNVPDPCCPRRTWGRVGHSAPNSRDLNNFGRDFQRNGHKFTEELCLADSDRDGVPNGVELGLNTTRHNIQTLCQFVASYTFNAKLINFLERKSLLGRPIGHPAQDYKVFIFSRALLKAESWAAFKIVASSLAARS
;
A
#
# COMPACT_ATOMS: atom_id res chain seq x y z
N MET A 1 52.92 -22.20 28.66
CA MET A 1 51.99 -23.14 27.99
C MET A 1 50.81 -23.35 28.90
N LEU A 2 49.64 -22.81 28.60
CA LEU A 2 48.36 -23.21 29.21
C LEU A 2 47.22 -22.92 28.21
N ASN A 3 46.41 -23.95 27.93
CA ASN A 3 45.12 -23.88 27.24
C ASN A 3 44.07 -23.24 28.16
N GLY A 4 43.08 -22.55 27.59
CA GLY A 4 41.84 -22.21 28.30
C GLY A 4 40.99 -21.12 27.64
N ASN A 5 39.73 -21.45 27.37
CA ASN A 5 38.65 -20.59 26.87
C ASN A 5 38.61 -19.18 27.49
N LEU A 6 38.21 -18.17 26.71
CA LEU A 6 37.79 -16.87 27.25
C LEU A 6 36.34 -16.53 26.86
N PRO A 7 35.53 -16.05 27.82
CA PRO A 7 34.07 -15.93 27.70
C PRO A 7 33.61 -14.61 27.08
N GLN A 8 32.32 -14.64 26.74
CA GLN A 8 31.48 -13.56 26.21
C GLN A 8 31.36 -12.35 27.16
N ASP A 9 31.16 -11.20 26.52
CA ASP A 9 30.52 -9.98 27.01
C ASP A 9 31.42 -8.80 27.41
N THR A 10 30.93 -7.60 27.08
CA THR A 10 31.46 -6.23 27.20
C THR A 10 32.11 -5.60 25.96
N ARG A 11 31.35 -5.44 24.87
CA ARG A 11 31.54 -4.30 23.94
C ARG A 11 30.22 -3.74 23.42
N TYR A 12 29.41 -3.23 24.34
CA TYR A 12 28.71 -1.99 24.03
C TYR A 12 29.78 -0.89 24.01
N GLN A 13 29.74 -0.03 22.99
CA GLN A 13 30.57 1.16 22.78
C GLN A 13 31.80 1.00 21.84
N LEU A 14 31.68 1.76 20.74
CA LEU A 14 32.69 2.35 19.86
C LEU A 14 33.07 1.59 18.57
N ARG A 15 32.92 2.35 17.47
CA ARG A 15 33.26 2.12 16.05
C ARG A 15 32.09 1.51 15.27
N THR A 16 31.51 2.19 14.29
CA THR A 16 32.21 2.66 13.09
C THR A 16 31.39 3.75 12.37
N VAL A 17 31.91 4.97 12.34
CA VAL A 17 31.60 5.94 11.28
C VAL A 17 32.30 5.43 10.02
N LYS A 18 31.51 4.91 9.07
CA LYS A 18 31.74 4.86 7.61
C LYS A 18 30.81 3.81 6.99
N ASN A 19 29.70 4.29 6.43
CA ASN A 19 29.10 3.81 5.17
C ASN A 19 29.14 2.29 4.92
N ASN A 20 28.67 1.50 5.90
CA ASN A 20 28.52 0.07 5.67
C ASN A 20 27.14 -0.20 5.09
N TRP A 21 27.16 -0.71 3.88
CA TRP A 21 26.06 -1.03 3.00
C TRP A 21 25.07 -2.02 3.63
N VAL A 22 24.15 -1.54 4.45
CA VAL A 22 22.94 -2.29 4.78
C VAL A 22 21.99 -2.14 3.59
N ALA A 23 22.28 -2.85 2.51
CA ALA A 23 21.36 -3.10 1.40
C ALA A 23 20.27 -4.11 1.79
N HIS A 24 19.85 -4.13 3.05
CA HIS A 24 18.84 -5.02 3.59
C HIS A 24 17.54 -4.24 3.79
N PHE A 25 16.57 -4.54 2.92
CA PHE A 25 15.15 -4.34 3.10
C PHE A 25 14.67 -2.90 3.38
N LEU A 26 14.61 -2.08 2.32
CA LEU A 26 13.51 -1.11 2.27
C LEU A 26 12.21 -1.90 2.43
N PRO A 27 11.28 -1.54 3.34
CA PRO A 27 10.05 -2.27 3.53
C PRO A 27 9.31 -2.35 2.20
N SER A 28 8.98 -3.56 1.78
CA SER A 28 8.03 -3.71 0.68
C SER A 28 6.72 -3.06 1.14
N TYR A 29 6.34 -1.94 0.49
CA TYR A 29 5.12 -1.21 0.84
C TYR A 29 3.85 -2.06 0.67
N LYS A 30 3.97 -3.23 0.04
CA LYS A 30 2.88 -4.18 -0.23
C LYS A 30 2.02 -4.52 0.99
N ASN A 31 2.62 -4.60 2.18
CA ASN A 31 1.89 -4.94 3.40
C ASN A 31 1.20 -3.72 4.06
N LEU A 32 1.47 -2.52 3.56
CA LEU A 32 1.02 -1.25 4.12
C LEU A 32 0.01 -0.53 3.22
N ILE A 33 -0.34 -1.14 2.09
CA ILE A 33 -1.23 -0.56 1.09
C ILE A 33 -2.30 -1.57 0.71
N LEU A 34 -3.42 -1.05 0.21
CA LEU A 34 -4.49 -1.86 -0.33
C LEU A 34 -3.99 -2.74 -1.48
N ASN A 35 -4.34 -4.03 -1.48
CA ASN A 35 -4.04 -4.96 -2.58
C ASN A 35 -2.55 -5.08 -2.97
N GLY A 36 -1.61 -4.71 -2.07
CA GLY A 36 -0.21 -4.56 -2.44
C GLY A 36 0.47 -5.82 -3.02
N ASN A 37 -0.01 -7.02 -2.66
CA ASN A 37 0.49 -8.28 -3.23
C ASN A 37 -0.08 -8.61 -4.62
N ASN A 38 -1.14 -7.92 -5.03
CA ASN A 38 -1.92 -8.19 -6.24
C ASN A 38 -1.79 -7.10 -7.31
N VAL A 39 -0.98 -6.05 -7.06
CA VAL A 39 -0.73 -4.98 -8.04
C VAL A 39 -0.08 -5.59 -9.29
N PRO A 40 -0.65 -5.43 -10.50
CA PRO A 40 -0.11 -6.04 -11.71
C PRO A 40 1.24 -5.43 -12.10
N ASP A 41 2.09 -6.23 -12.73
CA ASP A 41 3.35 -5.76 -13.30
C ASP A 41 3.08 -5.02 -14.63
N PRO A 42 3.55 -3.77 -14.76
CA PRO A 42 3.61 -2.97 -15.98
C PRO A 42 3.91 -3.72 -17.27
N CYS A 43 5.02 -4.44 -17.28
CA CYS A 43 5.57 -5.05 -18.48
C CYS A 43 4.93 -6.40 -18.76
N CYS A 44 4.33 -7.01 -17.72
CA CYS A 44 3.82 -8.35 -17.73
C CYS A 44 2.56 -8.41 -16.86
N PRO A 45 1.37 -7.96 -17.34
CA PRO A 45 0.16 -7.88 -16.52
C PRO A 45 -0.30 -9.20 -15.87
N ARG A 46 0.26 -10.34 -16.29
CA ARG A 46 0.08 -11.66 -15.66
C ARG A 46 0.96 -11.90 -14.42
N ARG A 47 1.89 -11.00 -14.13
CA ARG A 47 2.77 -11.00 -12.95
C ARG A 47 2.35 -9.89 -12.00
N THR A 48 2.78 -9.97 -10.75
CA THR A 48 2.56 -8.91 -9.76
C THR A 48 3.82 -8.07 -9.61
N TRP A 49 3.65 -6.75 -9.48
CA TRP A 49 4.75 -5.83 -9.32
C TRP A 49 5.47 -6.11 -8.00
N GLY A 50 6.74 -6.51 -8.08
CA GLY A 50 7.52 -7.00 -6.94
C GLY A 50 7.70 -6.00 -5.80
N ARG A 51 7.71 -4.69 -6.12
CA ARG A 51 8.04 -3.59 -5.20
C ARG A 51 7.23 -2.33 -5.49
N VAL A 52 5.97 -2.33 -5.05
CA VAL A 52 5.11 -1.14 -5.14
C VAL A 52 5.77 0.05 -4.45
N GLY A 53 5.72 1.22 -5.09
CA GLY A 53 6.40 2.44 -4.68
C GLY A 53 7.85 2.60 -5.15
N HIS A 54 8.45 1.60 -5.80
CA HIS A 54 9.80 1.71 -6.35
C HIS A 54 9.78 1.73 -7.89
N SER A 55 10.78 2.35 -8.50
CA SER A 55 10.89 2.49 -9.96
C SER A 55 11.20 1.16 -10.67
N ALA A 56 11.88 0.23 -9.99
CA ALA A 56 12.18 -1.11 -10.52
C ALA A 56 12.30 -2.14 -9.39
N PRO A 57 12.19 -3.45 -9.69
CA PRO A 57 12.27 -4.52 -8.69
C PRO A 57 13.54 -4.51 -7.84
N ASN A 58 14.66 -3.98 -8.34
CA ASN A 58 15.92 -3.91 -7.60
C ASN A 58 16.37 -2.47 -7.30
N SER A 59 15.55 -1.46 -7.63
CA SER A 59 15.91 -0.06 -7.40
C SER A 59 15.60 0.39 -5.97
N ARG A 60 16.40 1.33 -5.48
CA ARG A 60 16.11 2.13 -4.28
C ARG A 60 15.33 3.40 -4.59
N ASP A 61 15.24 3.76 -5.86
CA ASP A 61 14.55 4.96 -6.29
C ASP A 61 13.05 4.76 -6.18
N LEU A 62 12.39 5.78 -5.62
CA LEU A 62 10.94 5.81 -5.48
C LEU A 62 10.30 6.35 -6.75
N ASN A 63 9.23 5.68 -7.18
CA ASN A 63 8.33 6.23 -8.18
C ASN A 63 7.43 7.31 -7.55
N ASN A 64 6.51 7.92 -8.32
CA ASN A 64 5.69 9.03 -7.81
C ASN A 64 4.89 8.62 -6.56
N PHE A 65 4.16 7.50 -6.63
CA PHE A 65 3.47 6.94 -5.46
C PHE A 65 4.38 6.72 -4.27
N GLY A 66 5.57 6.14 -4.49
CA GLY A 66 6.51 5.89 -3.40
C GLY A 66 6.94 7.16 -2.69
N ARG A 67 7.13 8.26 -3.44
CA ARG A 67 7.46 9.57 -2.85
C ARG A 67 6.28 10.15 -2.09
N ASP A 68 5.05 10.02 -2.60
CA ASP A 68 3.86 10.50 -1.88
C ASP A 68 3.53 9.63 -0.67
N PHE A 69 3.74 8.32 -0.75
CA PHE A 69 3.65 7.41 0.40
C PHE A 69 4.70 7.74 1.47
N GLN A 70 5.93 8.06 1.06
CA GLN A 70 6.97 8.54 1.97
C GLN A 70 6.58 9.87 2.63
N ARG A 71 6.03 10.82 1.88
CA ARG A 71 5.52 12.10 2.41
C ARG A 71 4.38 11.90 3.41
N ASN A 72 3.56 10.87 3.22
CA ASN A 72 2.51 10.44 4.13
C ASN A 72 3.01 9.54 5.27
N GLY A 73 4.32 9.53 5.55
CA GLY A 73 4.90 8.79 6.67
C GLY A 73 4.80 7.27 6.54
N HIS A 74 4.80 6.76 5.30
CA HIS A 74 4.62 5.35 4.99
C HIS A 74 3.29 4.76 5.49
N LYS A 75 2.22 5.57 5.45
CA LYS A 75 0.85 5.17 5.75
C LYS A 75 -0.05 5.40 4.56
N PHE A 76 -1.00 4.49 4.34
CA PHE A 76 -2.02 4.64 3.31
C PHE A 76 -3.14 5.53 3.86
N THR A 77 -2.86 6.83 3.89
CA THR A 77 -3.77 7.85 4.40
C THR A 77 -4.93 8.08 3.45
N GLU A 78 -5.96 8.80 3.91
CA GLU A 78 -7.06 9.23 3.06
C GLU A 78 -6.54 10.12 1.93
N GLU A 79 -5.63 11.04 2.26
CA GLU A 79 -4.99 11.94 1.30
C GLU A 79 -4.23 11.18 0.23
N LEU A 80 -3.44 10.16 0.61
CA LEU A 80 -2.74 9.33 -0.36
C LEU A 80 -3.72 8.49 -1.19
N CYS A 81 -4.77 7.94 -0.59
CA CYS A 81 -5.76 7.15 -1.32
C CYS A 81 -6.47 7.97 -2.42
N LEU A 82 -6.69 9.26 -2.17
CA LEU A 82 -7.33 10.19 -3.10
C LEU A 82 -6.37 10.87 -4.07
N ALA A 83 -5.06 10.82 -3.81
CA ALA A 83 -4.06 11.40 -4.68
C ALA A 83 -3.98 10.66 -6.02
N ASP A 84 -3.69 11.42 -7.08
CA ASP A 84 -3.34 10.95 -8.42
C ASP A 84 -1.83 11.18 -8.59
N SER A 85 -1.03 10.18 -8.19
CA SER A 85 0.41 10.37 -8.00
C SER A 85 1.16 10.48 -9.33
N ASP A 86 0.71 9.75 -10.36
CA ASP A 86 1.27 9.77 -11.72
C ASP A 86 0.51 10.68 -12.70
N ARG A 87 -0.58 11.33 -12.25
CA ARG A 87 -1.30 12.38 -12.99
C ARG A 87 -2.01 11.85 -14.23
N ASP A 88 -2.48 10.61 -14.17
CA ASP A 88 -3.22 9.96 -15.25
C ASP A 88 -4.74 10.17 -15.14
N GLY A 89 -5.20 10.83 -14.06
CA GLY A 89 -6.59 11.11 -13.75
C GLY A 89 -7.27 10.03 -12.90
N VAL A 90 -6.56 9.00 -12.48
CA VAL A 90 -7.08 7.91 -11.64
C VAL A 90 -6.49 8.00 -10.22
N PRO A 91 -7.32 8.07 -9.16
CA PRO A 91 -6.81 8.08 -7.79
C PRO A 91 -6.16 6.74 -7.40
N ASN A 92 -5.08 6.81 -6.62
CA ASN A 92 -4.32 5.65 -6.12
C ASN A 92 -5.23 4.54 -5.55
N GLY A 93 -6.28 4.92 -4.81
CA GLY A 93 -7.23 3.96 -4.23
C GLY A 93 -7.97 3.13 -5.27
N VAL A 94 -8.37 3.74 -6.39
CA VAL A 94 -9.03 3.06 -7.51
C VAL A 94 -8.05 2.16 -8.25
N GLU A 95 -6.82 2.64 -8.48
CA GLU A 95 -5.77 1.85 -9.12
C GLU A 95 -5.42 0.60 -8.33
N LEU A 96 -5.39 0.71 -7.00
CA LEU A 96 -5.22 -0.40 -6.06
C LEU A 96 -6.49 -1.25 -5.89
N GLY A 97 -7.58 -0.93 -6.59
CA GLY A 97 -8.75 -1.79 -6.73
C GLY A 97 -9.94 -1.44 -5.82
N LEU A 98 -10.01 -0.25 -5.22
CA LEU A 98 -11.26 0.19 -4.58
C LEU A 98 -12.39 0.23 -5.61
N ASN A 99 -13.46 -0.51 -5.32
CA ASN A 99 -14.63 -0.55 -6.17
C ASN A 99 -15.63 0.54 -5.76
N THR A 100 -15.73 1.58 -6.59
CA THR A 100 -16.57 2.76 -6.36
C THR A 100 -18.00 2.64 -6.92
N THR A 101 -18.40 1.46 -7.39
CA THR A 101 -19.73 1.24 -8.02
C THR A 101 -20.91 1.62 -7.10
N ARG A 102 -20.76 1.43 -5.79
CA ARG A 102 -21.83 1.65 -4.79
C ARG A 102 -21.55 2.82 -3.84
N HIS A 103 -20.29 3.16 -3.62
CA HIS A 103 -19.89 4.20 -2.68
C HIS A 103 -18.87 5.13 -3.34
N ASN A 104 -18.96 6.42 -3.02
CA ASN A 104 -17.99 7.39 -3.51
C ASN A 104 -16.58 7.10 -2.97
N ILE A 105 -15.57 7.50 -3.74
CA ILE A 105 -14.16 7.24 -3.42
C ILE A 105 -13.72 7.85 -2.09
N GLN A 106 -14.21 9.05 -1.73
CA GLN A 106 -13.90 9.69 -0.45
C GLN A 106 -14.25 8.79 0.73
N THR A 107 -15.47 8.24 0.74
CA THR A 107 -15.97 7.40 1.83
C THR A 107 -15.14 6.12 1.95
N LEU A 108 -14.77 5.53 0.81
CA LEU A 108 -13.95 4.32 0.81
C LEU A 108 -12.52 4.61 1.27
N CYS A 109 -11.92 5.72 0.83
CA CYS A 109 -10.59 6.14 1.25
C CYS A 109 -10.53 6.45 2.75
N GLN A 110 -11.53 7.17 3.28
CA GLN A 110 -11.69 7.40 4.72
C GLN A 110 -11.73 6.09 5.51
N PHE A 111 -12.51 5.14 5.02
CA PHE A 111 -12.63 3.85 5.66
C PHE A 111 -11.29 3.12 5.67
N VAL A 112 -10.70 2.84 4.50
CA VAL A 112 -9.51 2.00 4.44
C VAL A 112 -8.31 2.64 5.13
N ALA A 113 -8.22 3.98 5.14
CA ALA A 113 -7.17 4.71 5.86
C ALA A 113 -7.27 4.57 7.39
N SER A 114 -8.45 4.21 7.91
CA SER A 114 -8.69 4.03 9.34
C SER A 114 -8.29 2.64 9.87
N TYR A 115 -7.83 1.72 9.01
CA TYR A 115 -7.51 0.34 9.40
C TYR A 115 -6.11 -0.08 8.96
N THR A 116 -5.51 -0.98 9.73
CA THR A 116 -4.31 -1.71 9.31
C THR A 116 -4.68 -2.77 8.29
N PHE A 117 -3.95 -2.83 7.16
CA PHE A 117 -4.15 -3.87 6.16
C PHE A 117 -3.73 -5.24 6.70
N ASN A 118 -4.71 -6.11 6.83
CA ASN A 118 -4.54 -7.51 7.22
C ASN A 118 -5.59 -8.37 6.49
N ALA A 119 -5.45 -9.69 6.55
CA ALA A 119 -6.34 -10.61 5.86
C ALA A 119 -7.83 -10.43 6.24
N LYS A 120 -8.15 -10.01 7.49
CA LYS A 120 -9.54 -9.78 7.91
C LYS A 120 -10.15 -8.61 7.15
N LEU A 121 -9.43 -7.48 7.05
CA LEU A 121 -9.90 -6.32 6.30
C LEU A 121 -10.04 -6.63 4.81
N ILE A 122 -9.05 -7.29 4.20
CA ILE A 122 -9.09 -7.66 2.77
C ILE A 122 -10.30 -8.56 2.49
N ASN A 123 -10.49 -9.63 3.27
CA ASN A 123 -11.65 -10.52 3.14
C ASN A 123 -12.98 -9.79 3.31
N PHE A 124 -13.05 -8.81 4.22
CA PHE A 124 -14.23 -7.99 4.41
C PHE A 124 -14.54 -7.16 3.15
N LEU A 125 -13.54 -6.46 2.63
CA LEU A 125 -13.71 -5.61 1.44
C LEU A 125 -14.11 -6.46 0.21
N GLU A 126 -13.50 -7.63 0.03
CA GLU A 126 -13.86 -8.57 -1.04
C GLU A 126 -15.31 -9.07 -0.91
N ARG A 127 -15.71 -9.53 0.28
CA ARG A 127 -17.08 -10.02 0.55
C ARG A 127 -18.14 -8.95 0.36
N LYS A 128 -17.80 -7.68 0.61
CA LYS A 128 -18.68 -6.53 0.39
C LYS A 128 -18.58 -5.97 -1.03
N SER A 129 -17.78 -6.59 -1.89
CA SER A 129 -17.51 -6.16 -3.26
C SER A 129 -16.95 -4.74 -3.35
N LEU A 130 -16.22 -4.30 -2.31
CA LEU A 130 -15.55 -3.01 -2.19
C LEU A 130 -14.09 -3.07 -2.65
N LEU A 131 -13.54 -4.27 -2.80
CA LEU A 131 -12.22 -4.52 -3.35
C LEU A 131 -12.35 -5.40 -4.59
N GLY A 132 -11.84 -4.89 -5.70
CA GLY A 132 -11.72 -5.59 -6.97
C GLY A 132 -10.26 -5.88 -7.33
N ARG A 133 -10.05 -6.21 -8.60
CA ARG A 133 -8.70 -6.33 -9.16
C ARG A 133 -8.08 -4.93 -9.28
N PRO A 134 -6.82 -4.74 -8.84
CA PRO A 134 -6.09 -3.52 -9.15
C PRO A 134 -6.02 -3.32 -10.66
N ILE A 135 -6.25 -2.10 -11.12
CA ILE A 135 -6.30 -1.76 -12.54
C ILE A 135 -5.01 -1.09 -13.03
N GLY A 136 -4.13 -0.68 -12.12
CA GLY A 136 -2.88 -0.02 -12.44
C GLY A 136 -1.84 -0.22 -11.34
N HIS A 137 -0.60 0.15 -11.62
CA HIS A 137 0.27 0.63 -10.55
C HIS A 137 -0.23 2.01 -10.11
N PRO A 138 0.29 2.61 -9.03
CA PRO A 138 0.00 4.02 -8.78
C PRO A 138 1.10 5.00 -9.24
N ALA A 139 2.00 4.60 -10.17
CA ALA A 139 3.22 5.37 -10.42
C ALA A 139 4.05 5.16 -11.72
N GLN A 140 3.54 4.57 -12.79
CA GLN A 140 4.25 4.57 -14.09
C GLN A 140 3.39 5.09 -15.24
N ASP A 141 4.04 5.66 -16.24
CA ASP A 141 3.38 6.45 -17.26
C ASP A 141 2.93 5.59 -18.46
N TYR A 142 2.35 4.40 -18.23
CA TYR A 142 1.70 3.67 -19.32
C TYR A 142 0.20 3.95 -19.31
N LYS A 143 -0.20 4.83 -20.22
CA LYS A 143 -1.59 5.12 -20.58
C LYS A 143 -2.42 3.83 -20.71
N VAL A 144 -3.13 3.44 -19.66
CA VAL A 144 -4.31 2.60 -19.79
C VAL A 144 -5.50 3.55 -19.80
N PHE A 145 -5.97 3.90 -20.99
CA PHE A 145 -7.27 4.54 -21.15
C PHE A 145 -8.35 3.58 -20.64
N ILE A 146 -8.78 3.73 -19.38
CA ILE A 146 -10.06 3.20 -18.94
C ILE A 146 -11.06 4.35 -18.91
N PHE A 147 -11.82 4.47 -20.00
CA PHE A 147 -13.10 5.14 -19.95
C PHE A 147 -14.05 4.32 -19.07
N SER A 148 -14.45 4.90 -17.94
CA SER A 148 -15.80 4.70 -17.38
C SER A 148 -16.11 5.82 -16.39
N ARG A 149 -16.74 6.88 -16.90
CA ARG A 149 -17.55 7.78 -16.06
C ARG A 149 -18.68 6.96 -15.43
N ALA A 150 -18.74 6.91 -14.11
CA ALA A 150 -19.96 6.65 -13.36
C ALA A 150 -19.85 7.37 -12.01
N LEU A 151 -20.38 8.59 -11.93
CA LEU A 151 -21.67 8.92 -11.31
C LEU A 151 -21.65 8.78 -9.77
N LEU A 152 -21.55 9.94 -9.12
CA LEU A 152 -21.82 10.18 -7.71
C LEU A 152 -23.13 9.51 -7.30
N LYS A 153 -23.05 8.41 -6.56
CA LYS A 153 -24.16 7.92 -5.73
C LYS A 153 -23.78 8.12 -4.27
N ALA A 154 -24.52 9.02 -3.63
CA ALA A 154 -24.45 9.24 -2.19
C ALA A 154 -25.28 8.14 -1.50
N GLU A 155 -24.63 7.06 -1.09
CA GLU A 155 -25.19 6.20 -0.04
C GLU A 155 -24.68 6.68 1.30
N SER A 156 -25.59 6.82 2.26
CA SER A 156 -25.34 7.47 3.54
C SER A 156 -24.37 6.67 4.43
N TRP A 157 -23.45 7.41 5.05
CA TRP A 157 -22.38 6.93 5.94
C TRP A 157 -22.87 6.02 7.10
N ALA A 158 -24.17 6.08 7.44
CA ALA A 158 -24.79 5.35 8.54
C ALA A 158 -24.85 3.83 8.32
N ALA A 159 -25.17 3.37 7.10
CA ALA A 159 -25.24 1.93 6.80
C ALA A 159 -23.85 1.27 6.85
N PHE A 160 -22.83 2.02 6.45
CA PHE A 160 -21.45 1.56 6.40
C PHE A 160 -20.83 1.40 7.80
N LYS A 161 -21.13 2.33 8.73
CA LYS A 161 -20.73 2.19 10.14
C LYS A 161 -21.24 0.92 10.80
N ILE A 162 -22.52 0.58 10.59
CA ILE A 162 -23.16 -0.59 11.21
C ILE A 162 -22.44 -1.88 10.79
N VAL A 163 -21.98 -1.93 9.54
CA VAL A 163 -21.24 -3.07 8.99
C VAL A 163 -19.79 -3.09 9.53
N ALA A 164 -19.14 -1.94 9.66
CA ALA A 164 -17.81 -1.80 10.24
C ALA A 164 -17.74 -2.17 11.73
N SER A 165 -18.83 -2.02 12.49
CA SER A 165 -18.93 -2.44 13.90
C SER A 165 -18.58 -3.92 14.13
N SER A 166 -18.79 -4.77 13.11
CA SER A 166 -18.47 -6.20 13.17
C SER A 166 -16.97 -6.51 13.08
N LEU A 167 -16.15 -5.58 12.58
CA LEU A 167 -14.68 -5.69 12.56
C LEU A 167 -14.07 -5.31 13.91
N ALA A 168 -14.68 -4.40 14.67
CA ALA A 168 -14.19 -3.92 15.97
C ALA A 168 -14.58 -4.82 17.15
N ALA A 169 -15.62 -5.64 17.03
CA ALA A 169 -16.16 -6.45 18.14
C ALA A 169 -15.39 -7.76 18.46
N ARG A 170 -14.25 -8.03 17.80
CA ARG A 170 -13.41 -9.22 18.04
C ARG A 170 -11.91 -8.90 17.88
N SER A 171 -11.41 -8.05 18.77
CA SER A 171 -9.97 -7.90 19.08
C SER A 171 -9.70 -8.41 20.48
#